data_AF-A0A922Z2V3-F1
#
_entry.id   AF-A0A922Z2V3-F1
#
_cell.length_a   1.000
_cell.length_b   1.000
_cell.length_c   1.000
_cell.angle_alpha   90.00
_cell.angle_beta   90.00
_cell.angle_gamma   90.00
#
_symmetry.space_group_name_H-M   'P 1'
#
loop_
_entity.id
_entity.type
_entity.pdbx_description
1 polymer ?
#
loop_
_entity_poly.entity_id
_entity_poly.type
_entity_poly.pdbx_seq_one_letter_code
_entity_poly.pdbx_strand_id
1 'polypeptide(L)'
;MATMTISLPDPMKEWIEAQIRQGEYASTSDYVRDLVRRDRERRAHPELTLADLQRIVAESRASGTSDKTLPDILAQAKRAAEGKASRNG
;
A
#
# COMPACT_ATOMS: atom_id res chain seq x y z
N MET A 1 6.47 -28.08 -5.55
CA MET A 1 5.62 -27.24 -4.67
C MET A 1 5.76 -27.75 -3.25
N ALA A 2 5.79 -26.86 -2.26
CA ALA A 2 5.66 -27.26 -0.86
C ALA A 2 4.17 -27.45 -0.52
N THR A 3 3.84 -28.45 0.28
CA THR A 3 2.47 -28.73 0.74
C THR A 3 2.33 -28.27 2.17
N MET A 4 1.24 -27.56 2.48
CA MET A 4 0.91 -27.11 3.83
C MET A 4 -0.57 -27.41 4.10
N THR A 5 -0.86 -28.13 5.18
CA THR A 5 -2.22 -28.46 5.60
C THR A 5 -2.72 -27.40 6.58
N ILE A 6 -3.93 -26.90 6.37
CA ILE A 6 -4.54 -25.84 7.19
C ILE A 6 -5.95 -26.31 7.56
N SER A 7 -6.31 -26.17 8.85
CA SER A 7 -7.69 -26.38 9.31
C SER A 7 -8.40 -25.04 9.36
N LEU A 8 -9.61 -24.98 8.81
CA LEU A 8 -10.43 -23.77 8.77
C LEU A 8 -11.83 -24.11 9.31
N PRO A 9 -12.46 -23.22 10.09
CA PRO A 9 -13.88 -23.30 10.42
C PRO A 9 -14.76 -23.38 9.17
N ASP A 10 -15.91 -24.05 9.28
CA ASP A 10 -16.85 -24.27 8.17
C ASP A 10 -17.25 -22.97 7.44
N PRO A 11 -17.54 -21.84 8.12
CA PRO A 11 -17.89 -20.60 7.42
C PRO A 11 -16.79 -20.08 6.48
N MET A 12 -15.51 -20.28 6.85
CA MET A 12 -14.39 -19.87 6.00
C MET A 12 -14.26 -20.80 4.79
N LYS A 13 -14.48 -22.11 4.98
CA LYS A 13 -14.49 -23.07 3.88
C LYS A 13 -15.57 -22.73 2.86
N GLU A 14 -16.80 -22.50 3.33
CA GLU A 14 -17.95 -22.14 2.48
C GLU A 14 -17.70 -20.85 1.68
N TRP A 15 -17.09 -19.85 2.32
CA TRP A 15 -16.69 -18.62 1.66
C TRP A 15 -15.70 -18.88 0.50
N ILE A 16 -14.64 -19.64 0.75
CA ILE A 16 -13.63 -19.96 -0.27
C ILE A 16 -14.26 -20.75 -1.43
N GLU A 17 -15.11 -21.74 -1.12
CA GLU A 17 -15.83 -22.50 -2.15
C GLU A 17 -16.75 -21.61 -3.00
N ALA A 18 -17.36 -20.58 -2.41
CA ALA A 18 -18.15 -19.61 -3.15
C ALA A 18 -17.30 -18.81 -4.15
N GLN A 19 -16.08 -18.41 -3.77
CA GLN A 19 -15.15 -17.72 -4.68
C GLN A 19 -14.74 -18.62 -5.85
N ILE A 20 -14.53 -19.92 -5.60
CA ILE A 20 -14.22 -20.90 -6.65
C ILE A 20 -15.40 -21.09 -7.60
N ARG A 21 -16.63 -21.21 -7.06
CA ARG A 21 -17.85 -21.36 -7.88
C ARG A 21 -18.12 -20.15 -8.77
N GLN A 22 -17.71 -18.96 -8.35
CA GLN A 22 -17.80 -17.74 -9.16
C GLN A 22 -16.80 -17.70 -10.33
N GLY A 23 -15.85 -18.65 -10.38
CA GLY A 23 -14.84 -18.73 -11.43
C GLY A 23 -13.62 -17.83 -11.20
N GLU A 24 -13.59 -17.07 -10.10
CA GLU A 24 -12.46 -16.20 -9.73
C GLU A 24 -11.20 -17.01 -9.40
N TYR A 25 -11.35 -18.25 -8.94
CA TYR A 25 -10.25 -19.14 -8.57
C TYR A 25 -10.51 -20.57 -9.01
N ALA A 26 -9.49 -21.27 -9.51
CA ALA A 26 -9.61 -22.65 -9.96
C ALA A 26 -9.56 -23.68 -8.80
N SER A 27 -9.01 -23.31 -7.65
CA SER A 27 -8.94 -24.17 -6.46
C SER A 27 -8.72 -23.39 -5.17
N THR A 28 -8.90 -24.05 -4.03
CA THR A 28 -8.58 -23.50 -2.69
C THR A 28 -7.10 -23.13 -2.60
N SER A 29 -6.20 -23.92 -3.19
CA SER A 29 -4.77 -23.62 -3.18
C SER A 29 -4.44 -22.38 -4.00
N ASP A 30 -5.16 -22.12 -5.09
CA ASP A 30 -5.00 -20.90 -5.88
C ASP A 30 -5.46 -19.67 -5.10
N TYR A 31 -6.62 -19.77 -4.44
CA TYR A 31 -7.13 -18.72 -3.56
C TYR A 31 -6.13 -18.37 -2.45
N VAL A 32 -5.60 -19.38 -1.75
CA VAL A 32 -4.64 -19.17 -0.64
C VAL A 32 -3.32 -18.59 -1.15
N ARG A 33 -2.80 -19.04 -2.31
CA ARG A 33 -1.57 -18.46 -2.89
C ARG A 33 -1.76 -16.99 -3.23
N ASP A 34 -2.90 -16.63 -3.80
CA ASP A 34 -3.22 -15.23 -4.09
C ASP A 34 -3.35 -14.39 -2.81
N LEU A 35 -3.99 -14.91 -1.76
CA LEU A 35 -4.03 -14.26 -0.45
C LEU A 35 -2.64 -13.99 0.12
N VAL A 36 -1.74 -14.97 0.07
CA VAL A 36 -0.35 -14.81 0.53
C VAL A 36 0.39 -13.77 -0.30
N ARG A 37 0.21 -13.75 -1.62
CA ARG A 37 0.80 -12.74 -2.50
C ARG A 37 0.31 -11.34 -2.13
N ARG A 38 -1.01 -11.14 -2.00
CA ARG A 38 -1.61 -9.86 -1.58
C ARG A 38 -1.14 -9.44 -0.19
N ASP A 39 -0.97 -10.38 0.73
CA ASP A 39 -0.45 -10.06 2.07
C ASP A 39 0.99 -9.57 2.03
N ARG A 40 1.84 -10.22 1.23
CA ARG A 40 3.22 -9.77 1.00
C ARG A 40 3.26 -8.39 0.36
N GLU A 41 2.43 -8.14 -0.64
CA GLU A 41 2.34 -6.83 -1.31
C GLU A 41 1.89 -5.74 -0.34
N ARG A 42 0.82 -5.96 0.45
CA ARG A 42 0.35 -5.01 1.47
C ARG A 42 1.41 -4.72 2.54
N ARG A 43 2.20 -5.72 2.94
CA ARG A 43 3.28 -5.52 3.94
C ARG A 43 4.51 -4.86 3.36
N ALA A 44 4.84 -5.13 2.09
CA ALA A 44 5.98 -4.53 1.40
C ALA A 44 5.71 -3.07 1.00
N HIS A 45 4.46 -2.76 0.67
CA HIS A 45 3.97 -1.44 0.31
C HIS A 45 2.75 -1.13 1.16
N PRO A 46 2.94 -0.70 2.43
CA PRO A 46 1.81 -0.28 3.25
C PRO A 46 1.12 0.87 2.52
N GLU A 47 -0.06 0.59 1.96
CA GLU A 47 -0.95 1.63 1.46
C GLU A 47 -1.22 2.59 2.61
N LEU A 48 -1.27 3.89 2.31
CA LEU A 48 -1.66 4.87 3.31
C LEU A 48 -3.06 4.50 3.81
N THR A 49 -3.19 4.19 5.09
CA THR A 49 -4.49 3.89 5.68
C THR A 49 -5.36 5.15 5.65
N LEU A 50 -6.67 4.99 5.80
CA LEU A 50 -7.57 6.14 5.96
C LEU A 50 -7.12 7.04 7.13
N ALA A 51 -6.62 6.45 8.22
CA ALA A 51 -6.11 7.18 9.37
C ALA A 51 -4.82 7.96 9.02
N ASP A 52 -3.92 7.38 8.23
CA ASP A 52 -2.72 8.09 7.75
C ASP A 52 -3.09 9.28 6.87
N LEU A 53 -4.03 9.09 5.94
CA LEU A 53 -4.53 10.16 5.08
C LEU A 53 -5.18 11.28 5.91
N GLN A 54 -6.02 10.94 6.88
CA GLN A 54 -6.66 11.90 7.78
C GLN A 54 -5.61 12.71 8.56
N ARG A 55 -4.56 12.04 9.07
CA ARG A 55 -3.46 12.71 9.78
C ARG A 55 -2.70 13.67 8.86
N ILE A 56 -2.32 13.23 7.66
CA ILE A 56 -1.60 14.08 6.67
C ILE A 56 -2.43 15.33 6.32
N VAL A 57 -3.74 15.16 6.11
CA VAL A 57 -4.64 16.29 5.81
C VAL A 57 -4.76 17.23 7.02
N ALA A 58 -4.86 16.70 8.24
CA ALA A 58 -4.93 17.51 9.45
C ALA A 58 -3.64 18.33 9.66
N GLU A 59 -2.48 17.70 9.50
CA GLU A 59 -1.18 18.37 9.57
C GLU A 59 -1.05 19.46 8.50
N SER A 60 -1.46 19.18 7.26
CA SER A 60 -1.41 20.12 6.15
C SER A 60 -2.32 21.34 6.37
N ARG A 61 -3.51 21.12 6.96
CA ARG A 61 -4.42 22.21 7.35
C ARG A 61 -3.84 23.05 8.48
N ALA A 62 -3.21 22.42 9.46
CA ALA A 62 -2.58 23.11 10.58
C ALA A 62 -1.35 23.93 10.17
N SER A 63 -0.62 23.51 9.12
CA SER A 63 0.54 24.25 8.61
C SER A 63 0.20 25.55 7.87
N GLY A 64 -1.08 25.81 7.61
CA GLY A 64 -1.54 26.99 6.88
C GLY A 64 -1.27 26.92 5.37
N THR A 65 -1.65 27.99 4.66
CA THR A 65 -1.46 28.09 3.20
C THR A 65 -0.16 28.84 2.90
N SER A 66 0.59 28.34 1.91
CA SER A 66 1.82 28.97 1.45
C SER A 66 1.53 30.01 0.37
N ASP A 67 2.13 31.20 0.48
CA ASP A 67 2.07 32.26 -0.55
C ASP A 67 3.03 32.04 -1.72
N LYS A 68 3.84 30.98 -1.69
CA LYS A 68 4.79 30.66 -2.76
C LYS A 68 4.08 30.33 -4.05
N THR A 69 4.55 30.93 -5.13
CA THR A 69 4.10 30.60 -6.48
C THR A 69 4.75 29.30 -6.97
N LEU A 70 4.19 28.70 -8.02
CA LEU A 70 4.77 27.50 -8.64
C LEU A 70 6.24 27.71 -9.08
N PRO A 71 6.62 28.84 -9.73
CA PRO A 71 8.03 29.15 -10.00
C PRO A 71 8.92 29.16 -8.75
N ASP A 72 8.45 29.72 -7.64
CA ASP A 72 9.23 29.78 -6.39
C ASP A 72 9.48 28.38 -5.83
N ILE A 73 8.48 27.51 -5.89
CA ILE A 73 8.57 26.11 -5.44
C ILE A 73 9.60 25.35 -6.28
N LEU A 74 9.56 25.50 -7.61
CA LEU A 74 10.51 24.86 -8.52
C LEU A 74 11.94 25.34 -8.29
N ALA A 75 12.13 26.66 -8.15
CA ALA A 75 13.44 27.24 -7.85
C ALA A 75 13.98 26.79 -6.49
N GLN A 76 13.11 26.62 -5.48
CA GLN A 76 13.49 26.06 -4.18
C GLN A 76 13.91 24.58 -4.30
N ALA A 77 13.14 23.76 -5.03
CA ALA A 77 13.44 22.34 -5.20
C ALA A 77 14.79 22.12 -5.91
N LYS A 78 15.08 22.89 -6.96
CA LYS A 78 16.35 22.81 -7.70
C LYS A 78 17.56 23.11 -6.80
N ARG A 79 17.51 24.22 -6.05
CA ARG A 79 18.56 24.60 -5.08
C ARG A 79 18.77 23.52 -4.02
N ALA A 80 17.69 22.90 -3.53
CA ALA A 80 17.78 21.83 -2.54
C ALA A 80 18.42 20.54 -3.10
N ALA A 81 18.22 20.23 -4.38
CA ALA A 81 18.85 19.08 -5.03
C ALA A 81 20.36 19.33 -5.26
N GLU A 82 20.73 20.51 -5.74
CA GLU A 82 22.14 20.92 -5.95
C GLU A 82 22.94 20.92 -4.64
N GLY A 83 22.35 21.41 -3.54
CA GLY A 83 22.98 21.41 -2.22
C GLY A 83 23.15 20.01 -1.60
N LYS A 84 22.34 19.02 -1.99
CA LYS A 84 22.51 17.62 -1.58
C LYS A 84 23.60 16.92 -2.38
N ALA A 85 23.73 17.22 -3.67
CA ALA A 85 24.80 16.68 -4.52
C ALA A 85 26.19 17.13 -4.04
N SER A 86 26.33 18.38 -3.58
CA SER A 86 27.60 18.92 -3.07
C SER A 86 27.99 18.43 -1.66
N ARG A 87 27.08 17.80 -0.89
CA ARG A 87 27.39 17.24 0.45
C ARG A 87 27.78 15.77 0.44
N ASN A 88 27.53 15.07 -0.68
CA ASN A 88 27.77 13.64 -0.84
C ASN A 88 28.98 13.32 -1.75
N GLY A 89 29.78 14.32 -2.13
CA GLY A 89 31.06 14.17 -2.82
C GLY A 89 32.19 14.71 -1.96
#